data_AF-A0A9W8GQ40-F1
#
_entry.id   AF-A0A9W8GQ40-F1
#
_cell.length_a   1.000
_cell.length_b   1.000
_cell.length_c   1.000
_cell.angle_alpha   90.00
_cell.angle_beta   90.00
_cell.angle_gamma   90.00
#
_symmetry.space_group_name_H-M   'P 1'
#
loop_
_entity.id
_entity.type
_entity.pdbx_description
1 polymer ?
#
loop_
_entity_poly.entity_id
_entity_poly.type
_entity_poly.pdbx_seq_one_letter_code
_entity_poly.pdbx_strand_id
1 'polypeptide(L)'
;KRSQKIGDGIFEWIPTVLRVPDEDIIRRSGLDTYMFLRSIRTMFIMFSVIAIVTCAALLPINILGTNGLRGLLQLSIGNLSPDSYLIWVHIGIFALLVCWVMWSIVGELRVYTQLRMWWLTNPENSSRANANMVLVTSVPDKLVKDEQRLADIFDVLPGGVRQVIVSRQSRELAAIVAKRDRLAGRLEQLLTAYAVKCTGLSDQAQAAGSSYVAPQHPTVRTHGVWGKRVDAFEYLASEIAMCNHYIAQSAKTRHEYKPQSSALIL
;
A
#
# COMPACT_ATOMS: atom_id res chain seq x y z
N LYS A 1 -5.24 15.13 11.28
CA LYS A 1 -6.20 16.21 10.95
C LYS A 1 -7.38 15.62 10.17
N ARG A 2 -8.62 15.94 10.57
CA ARG A 2 -9.88 15.47 9.95
C ARG A 2 -9.91 15.87 8.46
N SER A 3 -10.45 15.02 7.59
CA SER A 3 -10.68 15.37 6.18
C SER A 3 -11.66 16.54 6.07
N GLN A 4 -11.55 17.33 5.00
CA GLN A 4 -12.59 18.31 4.67
C GLN A 4 -13.91 17.57 4.47
N LYS A 5 -15.02 18.16 4.94
CA LYS A 5 -16.34 17.60 4.72
C LYS A 5 -16.63 17.64 3.22
N ILE A 6 -16.89 16.46 2.64
CA ILE A 6 -17.44 16.33 1.29
C ILE A 6 -18.94 16.64 1.43
N GLY A 7 -19.53 17.39 0.51
CA GLY A 7 -20.98 17.61 0.53
C GLY A 7 -21.76 16.35 0.16
N ASP A 8 -23.08 16.41 0.35
CA ASP A 8 -23.96 15.24 0.31
C ASP A 8 -24.27 14.73 -1.12
N GLY A 9 -23.68 15.34 -2.16
CA GLY A 9 -23.88 14.94 -3.56
C GLY A 9 -23.11 13.67 -3.96
N ILE A 10 -23.75 12.79 -4.74
CA ILE A 10 -23.20 11.49 -5.21
C ILE A 10 -21.88 11.64 -6.00
N PHE A 11 -21.67 12.77 -6.68
CA PHE A 11 -20.47 13.06 -7.48
C PHE A 11 -19.58 14.16 -6.90
N GLU A 12 -19.89 14.68 -5.72
CA GLU A 12 -19.19 15.83 -5.14
C GLU A 12 -17.76 15.50 -4.69
N TRP A 13 -17.48 14.22 -4.47
CA TRP A 13 -16.13 13.72 -4.19
C TRP A 13 -15.18 13.91 -5.38
N ILE A 14 -15.65 13.86 -6.63
CA ILE A 14 -14.80 13.97 -7.83
C ILE A 14 -14.09 15.33 -7.91
N PRO A 15 -14.81 16.47 -7.94
CA PRO A 15 -14.15 17.78 -7.99
C PRO A 15 -13.37 18.06 -6.71
N THR A 16 -13.81 17.54 -5.57
CA THR A 16 -13.10 17.68 -4.30
C THR A 16 -11.73 17.01 -4.35
N VAL A 17 -11.64 15.78 -4.87
CA VAL A 17 -10.38 15.04 -5.03
C VAL A 17 -9.47 15.68 -6.07
N LEU A 18 -10.04 16.17 -7.19
CA LEU A 18 -9.24 16.81 -8.26
C LEU A 18 -8.66 18.16 -7.85
N ARG A 19 -9.25 18.85 -6.87
CA ARG A 19 -8.81 20.16 -6.35
C ARG A 19 -7.84 20.06 -5.17
N VAL A 20 -7.53 18.87 -4.67
CA VAL A 20 -6.57 18.70 -3.56
C VAL A 20 -5.20 19.19 -4.02
N PRO A 21 -4.52 20.06 -3.24
CA PRO A 21 -3.21 20.53 -3.59
C PRO A 21 -2.18 19.40 -3.49
N ASP A 22 -1.25 19.37 -4.45
CA ASP A 22 -0.21 18.34 -4.58
C ASP A 22 0.61 18.17 -3.28
N GLU A 23 0.89 19.26 -2.55
CA GLU A 23 1.63 19.26 -1.28
C GLU A 23 0.89 18.49 -0.17
N ASP A 24 -0.44 18.57 -0.12
CA ASP A 24 -1.24 17.86 0.86
C ASP A 24 -1.21 16.35 0.63
N ILE A 25 -1.18 15.94 -0.64
CA ILE A 25 -1.07 14.54 -1.04
C ILE A 25 0.30 14.00 -0.60
N ILE A 26 1.38 14.73 -0.89
CA ILE A 26 2.75 14.35 -0.53
C ILE A 26 2.89 14.23 1.00
N ARG A 27 2.38 15.20 1.76
CA ARG A 27 2.48 15.20 3.23
C ARG A 27 1.69 14.07 3.90
N ARG A 28 0.53 13.71 3.36
CA ARG A 28 -0.38 12.73 3.99
C ARG A 28 -0.11 11.29 3.55
N SER A 29 0.17 11.10 2.27
CA SER A 29 0.27 9.78 1.64
C SER A 29 1.69 9.44 1.17
N GLY A 30 2.62 10.37 1.32
CA GLY A 30 4.02 10.20 0.90
C GLY A 30 4.24 10.52 -0.57
N LEU A 31 5.53 10.61 -0.93
CA LEU A 31 5.95 10.90 -2.30
C LEU A 31 5.50 9.85 -3.31
N ASP A 32 5.57 8.56 -2.95
CA ASP A 32 5.27 7.47 -3.87
C ASP A 32 3.81 7.51 -4.36
N THR A 33 2.87 7.70 -3.42
CA THR A 33 1.44 7.87 -3.75
C THR A 33 1.21 9.08 -4.67
N TYR A 34 1.89 10.19 -4.40
CA TYR A 34 1.81 11.37 -5.26
C TYR A 34 2.30 11.06 -6.68
N MET A 35 3.45 10.39 -6.82
CA MET A 35 4.00 10.01 -8.13
C MET A 35 3.08 9.06 -8.88
N PHE A 36 2.45 8.12 -8.19
CA PHE A 36 1.46 7.24 -8.79
C PHE A 36 0.27 8.04 -9.35
N LEU A 37 -0.33 8.92 -8.55
CA LEU A 37 -1.46 9.77 -8.98
C LEU A 37 -1.07 10.69 -10.14
N ARG A 38 0.11 11.29 -10.06
CA ARG A 38 0.65 12.14 -11.11
C ARG A 38 0.85 11.36 -12.41
N SER A 39 1.37 10.13 -12.35
CA SER A 39 1.53 9.26 -13.53
C SER A 39 0.20 8.97 -14.23
N ILE A 40 -0.88 8.73 -13.48
CA ILE A 40 -2.22 8.52 -14.02
C ILE A 40 -2.73 9.80 -14.69
N ARG A 41 -2.56 10.96 -14.05
CA ARG A 41 -2.95 12.26 -14.62
C ARG A 41 -2.21 12.54 -15.93
N THR A 42 -0.90 12.33 -15.95
CA THR A 42 -0.07 12.53 -17.16
C THR A 42 -0.47 11.54 -18.27
N MET A 43 -0.72 10.27 -17.92
CA MET A 43 -1.21 9.26 -18.87
C MET A 43 -2.55 9.65 -19.49
N PHE A 44 -3.50 10.12 -18.67
CA PHE A 44 -4.79 10.60 -19.13
C PHE A 44 -4.66 11.79 -20.10
N ILE A 45 -3.78 12.75 -19.78
CA ILE A 45 -3.51 13.91 -20.65
C ILE A 45 -2.88 13.44 -21.97
N MET A 46 -1.89 12.54 -21.93
CA MET A 46 -1.23 12.00 -23.12
C MET A 46 -2.24 11.32 -24.06
N PHE A 47 -3.08 10.42 -23.53
CA PHE A 47 -4.09 9.75 -24.34
C PHE A 47 -5.16 10.70 -24.85
N SER A 48 -5.54 11.71 -24.08
CA SER A 48 -6.52 12.73 -24.49
C SER A 48 -5.99 13.55 -25.67
N VAL A 49 -4.72 13.98 -25.66
CA VAL A 49 -4.09 14.67 -26.79
C VAL A 49 -4.02 13.77 -28.02
N ILE A 50 -3.58 12.52 -27.86
CA ILE A 50 -3.54 11.54 -28.96
C ILE A 50 -4.94 11.33 -29.55
N ALA A 51 -5.96 11.17 -28.70
CA ALA A 51 -7.34 10.98 -29.13
C ALA A 51 -7.87 12.19 -29.91
N ILE A 52 -7.63 13.41 -29.41
CA ILE A 52 -8.06 14.64 -30.09
C ILE A 52 -7.38 14.77 -31.45
N VAL A 53 -6.06 14.59 -31.52
CA VAL A 53 -5.31 14.68 -32.79
C VAL A 53 -5.76 13.61 -33.77
N THR A 54 -5.94 12.38 -33.31
CA THR A 54 -6.41 11.27 -34.15
C THR A 54 -7.82 11.52 -34.68
N CYS A 55 -8.73 11.95 -33.81
CA CYS A 55 -10.11 12.24 -34.20
C CYS A 55 -10.21 13.44 -35.15
N ALA A 56 -9.44 14.50 -34.90
CA ALA A 56 -9.52 15.73 -35.68
C ALA A 56 -8.80 15.64 -37.04
N ALA A 57 -7.69 14.90 -37.12
CA ALA A 57 -6.89 14.81 -38.34
C ALA A 57 -7.11 13.49 -39.10
N LEU A 58 -6.96 12.34 -38.44
CA LEU A 58 -6.93 11.04 -39.11
C LEU A 58 -8.32 10.56 -39.54
N LEU A 59 -9.38 10.82 -38.76
CA LEU A 59 -10.73 10.40 -39.13
C LEU A 59 -11.24 11.06 -40.43
N PRO A 60 -11.14 12.41 -40.61
CA PRO A 60 -11.52 13.02 -41.88
C PRO A 60 -10.72 12.46 -43.06
N ILE A 61 -9.41 12.28 -42.91
CA ILE A 61 -8.55 11.75 -43.99
C ILE A 61 -8.99 10.33 -44.40
N ASN A 62 -9.33 9.47 -43.44
CA ASN A 62 -9.77 8.11 -43.75
C ASN A 62 -11.13 8.08 -44.46
N ILE A 63 -12.03 9.02 -44.14
CA ILE A 63 -13.34 9.15 -44.78
C ILE A 63 -13.21 9.52 -46.27
N LEU A 64 -12.19 10.31 -46.65
CA LEU A 64 -11.90 10.67 -48.04
C LEU A 64 -11.35 9.49 -48.89
N GLY A 65 -11.12 8.33 -48.27
CA GLY A 65 -10.62 7.15 -48.96
C GLY A 65 -11.56 6.62 -50.06
N THR A 66 -10.97 6.14 -51.15
CA THR A 66 -11.68 5.75 -52.38
C THR A 66 -11.99 4.24 -52.47
N ASN A 67 -11.63 3.44 -51.46
CA ASN A 67 -11.86 1.98 -51.50
C ASN A 67 -13.32 1.56 -51.21
N GLY A 68 -14.23 2.52 -50.96
CA GLY A 68 -15.66 2.25 -50.85
C GLY A 68 -16.07 1.45 -49.60
N LEU A 69 -15.22 1.39 -48.57
CA LEU A 69 -15.54 0.72 -47.31
C LEU A 69 -16.63 1.51 -46.56
N ARG A 70 -17.50 0.79 -45.84
CA ARG A 70 -18.65 1.37 -45.11
C ARG A 70 -18.57 1.11 -43.60
N GLY A 71 -19.24 1.96 -42.84
CA GLY A 71 -19.31 1.84 -41.38
C GLY A 71 -17.96 2.06 -40.71
N LEU A 72 -17.64 1.26 -39.70
CA LEU A 72 -16.38 1.40 -38.94
C LEU A 72 -15.13 1.22 -39.82
N LEU A 73 -15.23 0.43 -40.89
CA LEU A 73 -14.12 0.17 -41.82
C LEU A 73 -13.75 1.42 -42.65
N GLN A 74 -14.67 2.36 -42.82
CA GLN A 74 -14.41 3.63 -43.50
C GLN A 74 -13.46 4.53 -42.69
N LEU A 75 -13.41 4.35 -41.37
CA LEU A 75 -12.55 5.13 -40.46
C LEU A 75 -11.14 4.56 -40.33
N SER A 76 -10.86 3.41 -40.96
CA SER A 76 -9.55 2.76 -40.94
C SER A 76 -8.68 3.25 -42.10
N ILE A 77 -7.36 3.14 -41.94
CA ILE A 77 -6.38 3.36 -43.02
C ILE A 77 -6.68 2.48 -44.25
N GLY A 78 -7.35 1.33 -44.06
CA GLY A 78 -7.74 0.43 -45.15
C GLY A 78 -8.70 1.04 -46.18
N ASN A 79 -9.35 2.18 -45.89
CA ASN A 79 -10.19 2.87 -46.88
C ASN A 79 -9.38 3.67 -47.91
N LEU A 80 -8.08 3.89 -47.67
CA LEU A 80 -7.18 4.61 -48.58
C LEU A 80 -6.57 3.66 -49.62
N SER A 81 -6.46 4.12 -50.87
CA SER A 81 -5.73 3.39 -51.91
C SER A 81 -4.24 3.25 -51.57
N PRO A 82 -3.58 2.12 -51.87
CA PRO A 82 -2.15 1.91 -51.56
C PRO A 82 -1.22 2.97 -52.18
N ASP A 83 -1.58 3.53 -53.34
CA ASP A 83 -0.79 4.55 -54.04
C ASP A 83 -1.10 5.99 -53.57
N SER A 84 -1.94 6.16 -52.55
CA SER A 84 -2.35 7.48 -52.09
C SER A 84 -1.26 8.17 -51.25
N TYR A 85 -0.97 9.44 -51.58
CA TYR A 85 -0.08 10.29 -50.78
C TYR A 85 -0.59 10.50 -49.34
N LEU A 86 -1.88 10.28 -49.08
CA LEU A 86 -2.49 10.42 -47.76
C LEU A 86 -1.91 9.44 -46.73
N ILE A 87 -1.34 8.30 -47.16
CA ILE A 87 -0.66 7.36 -46.26
C ILE A 87 0.59 8.00 -45.63
N TRP A 88 1.29 8.87 -46.36
CA TRP A 88 2.44 9.61 -45.81
C TRP A 88 2.03 10.58 -44.70
N VAL A 89 0.80 11.10 -44.75
CA VAL A 89 0.25 11.95 -43.67
C VAL A 89 0.10 11.13 -42.38
N HIS A 90 -0.35 9.87 -42.46
CA HIS A 90 -0.45 8.98 -41.30
C HIS A 90 0.91 8.73 -40.67
N ILE A 91 1.94 8.48 -41.49
CA ILE A 91 3.32 8.29 -41.02
C ILE A 91 3.83 9.56 -40.33
N GLY A 92 3.57 10.74 -40.91
CA GLY A 92 3.97 12.02 -40.34
C GLY A 92 3.29 12.31 -38.99
N ILE A 93 1.98 12.11 -38.91
CA ILE A 93 1.22 12.27 -37.66
C ILE A 93 1.67 11.26 -36.61
N PHE A 94 1.89 9.99 -37.01
CA PHE A 94 2.40 8.97 -36.10
C PHE A 94 3.76 9.35 -35.53
N ALA A 95 4.72 9.79 -36.37
CA ALA A 95 6.02 10.24 -35.91
C ALA A 95 5.92 11.43 -34.95
N LEU A 96 5.04 12.40 -35.23
CA LEU A 96 4.77 13.53 -34.35
C LEU A 96 4.22 13.08 -32.99
N LEU A 97 3.24 12.17 -32.98
CA LEU A 97 2.66 11.64 -31.75
C LEU A 97 3.68 10.84 -30.93
N VAL A 98 4.56 10.06 -31.57
CA VAL A 98 5.65 9.37 -30.88
C VAL A 98 6.62 10.36 -30.25
N CYS A 99 7.04 11.40 -31.00
CA CYS A 99 7.89 12.47 -30.46
C CYS A 99 7.22 13.18 -29.26
N TRP A 100 5.93 13.46 -29.35
CA TRP A 100 5.14 14.05 -28.26
C TRP A 100 5.12 13.16 -27.00
N VAL A 101 4.88 11.86 -27.17
CA VAL A 101 4.88 10.89 -26.06
C VAL A 101 6.27 10.82 -25.43
N MET A 102 7.32 10.70 -26.23
CA MET A 102 8.71 10.66 -25.73
C MET A 102 9.07 11.94 -24.97
N TRP A 103 8.71 13.10 -25.50
CA TRP A 103 8.91 14.38 -24.84
C TRP A 103 8.16 14.46 -23.50
N SER A 104 6.90 14.00 -23.46
CA SER A 104 6.08 13.98 -22.25
C SER A 104 6.67 13.07 -21.17
N ILE A 105 7.14 11.87 -21.55
CA ILE A 105 7.78 10.92 -20.63
C ILE A 105 9.08 11.50 -20.07
N VAL A 106 9.93 12.08 -20.91
CA VAL A 106 11.19 12.70 -20.45
C VAL A 106 10.92 13.89 -19.53
N GLY A 107 9.91 14.72 -19.84
CA GLY A 107 9.48 15.81 -18.97
C GLY A 107 9.06 15.31 -17.58
N GLU A 108 8.24 14.26 -17.54
CA GLU A 108 7.77 13.67 -16.28
C GLU A 108 8.90 13.01 -15.48
N LEU A 109 9.84 12.33 -16.16
CA LEU A 109 11.00 11.74 -15.51
C LEU A 109 11.91 12.79 -14.88
N ARG A 110 12.10 13.95 -15.53
CA ARG A 110 12.86 15.06 -14.94
C ARG A 110 12.21 15.57 -13.66
N VAL A 111 10.90 15.81 -13.68
CA VAL A 111 10.14 16.21 -12.48
C VAL A 111 10.27 15.15 -11.39
N TYR A 112 10.16 13.86 -11.74
CA TYR A 112 10.34 12.76 -10.81
C TYR A 112 11.70 12.80 -10.10
N THR A 113 12.79 12.94 -10.88
CA THR A 113 14.14 12.96 -10.31
C THR A 113 14.36 14.14 -9.37
N GLN A 114 13.86 15.33 -9.72
CA GLN A 114 13.97 16.53 -8.88
C GLN A 114 13.21 16.37 -7.57
N LEU A 115 11.95 15.91 -7.64
CA LEU A 115 11.13 15.77 -6.44
C LEU A 115 11.62 14.64 -5.55
N ARG A 116 12.13 13.54 -6.13
CA ARG A 116 12.76 12.45 -5.38
C ARG A 116 14.01 12.94 -4.65
N MET A 117 14.86 13.71 -5.32
CA MET A 117 16.06 14.29 -4.70
C MET A 117 15.66 15.20 -3.54
N TRP A 118 14.74 16.14 -3.77
CA TRP A 118 14.21 17.04 -2.75
C TRP A 118 13.66 16.26 -1.53
N TRP A 119 12.86 15.23 -1.77
CA TRP A 119 12.26 14.41 -0.72
C TRP A 119 13.29 13.66 0.13
N LEU A 120 14.35 13.13 -0.50
CA LEU A 120 15.43 12.42 0.20
C LEU A 120 16.34 13.37 0.98
N THR A 121 16.54 14.59 0.49
CA THR A 121 17.34 15.62 1.19
C THR A 121 16.60 16.34 2.31
N ASN A 122 15.27 16.31 2.31
CA ASN A 122 14.47 17.03 3.29
C ASN A 122 14.72 16.51 4.73
N PRO A 123 15.04 17.37 5.72
CA PRO A 123 15.35 16.96 7.09
C PRO A 123 14.29 16.08 7.75
N GLU A 124 13.00 16.32 7.48
CA GLU A 124 11.90 15.51 8.03
C GLU A 124 11.94 14.04 7.59
N ASN A 125 12.61 13.75 6.46
CA ASN A 125 12.71 12.42 5.90
C ASN A 125 14.10 11.82 6.12
N SER A 126 15.16 12.60 5.95
CA SER A 126 16.54 12.15 6.16
C SER A 126 16.85 11.88 7.63
N SER A 127 16.20 12.56 8.58
CA SER A 127 16.38 12.27 10.01
C SER A 127 15.68 10.99 10.50
N ARG A 128 14.84 10.37 9.66
CA ARG A 128 14.09 9.17 10.06
C ARG A 128 15.04 7.99 10.24
N ALA A 129 14.74 7.13 11.21
CA ALA A 129 15.52 5.94 11.52
C ALA A 129 15.74 5.04 10.28
N ASN A 130 14.76 4.92 9.40
CA ASN A 130 14.86 4.10 8.18
C ASN A 130 15.73 4.73 7.08
N ALA A 131 15.99 6.03 7.12
CA ALA A 131 16.88 6.70 6.16
C ALA A 131 18.36 6.58 6.57
N ASN A 132 18.63 6.47 7.88
CA ASN A 132 19.99 6.38 8.44
C ASN A 132 20.39 4.94 8.80
N MET A 133 19.52 3.96 8.59
CA MET A 133 19.79 2.55 8.89
C MET A 133 20.40 1.85 7.67
N VAL A 134 21.58 1.26 7.86
CA VAL A 134 22.26 0.42 6.88
C VAL A 134 22.09 -1.06 7.24
N LEU A 135 21.58 -1.84 6.29
CA LEU A 135 21.56 -3.30 6.41
C LEU A 135 22.86 -3.88 5.88
N VAL A 136 23.64 -4.49 6.76
CA VAL A 136 24.84 -5.24 6.41
C VAL A 136 24.48 -6.71 6.30
N THR A 137 24.69 -7.27 5.11
CA THR A 137 24.46 -8.69 4.82
C THR A 137 25.77 -9.46 4.81
N SER A 138 25.69 -10.79 4.98
CA SER A 138 26.83 -11.72 4.94
C SER A 138 27.93 -11.42 5.97
N VAL A 139 27.55 -11.06 7.20
CA VAL A 139 28.49 -10.83 8.29
C VAL A 139 29.09 -12.18 8.75
N PRO A 140 30.42 -12.32 8.86
CA PRO A 140 31.04 -13.55 9.35
C PRO A 140 30.59 -13.92 10.77
N ASP A 141 30.34 -15.21 11.04
CA ASP A 141 29.83 -15.71 12.32
C ASP A 141 30.63 -15.28 13.55
N LYS A 142 31.93 -15.01 13.36
CA LYS A 142 32.83 -14.51 14.42
C LYS A 142 32.49 -13.09 14.86
N LEU A 143 32.09 -12.23 13.92
CA LEU A 143 31.73 -10.83 14.17
C LEU A 143 30.27 -10.69 14.60
N VAL A 144 29.39 -11.58 14.11
CA VAL A 144 27.96 -11.56 14.46
C VAL A 144 27.71 -11.71 15.97
N LYS A 145 28.59 -12.43 16.68
CA LYS A 145 28.49 -12.64 18.14
C LYS A 145 28.94 -11.44 18.96
N ASP A 146 29.72 -10.54 18.36
CA ASP A 146 30.37 -9.43 19.04
C ASP A 146 29.84 -8.11 18.49
N GLU A 147 28.74 -7.64 19.09
CA GLU A 147 28.03 -6.42 18.68
C GLU A 147 28.94 -5.18 18.84
N GLN A 148 29.85 -5.17 19.81
CA GLN A 148 30.80 -4.07 20.05
C GLN A 148 31.84 -3.99 18.96
N ARG A 149 32.46 -5.12 18.60
CA ARG A 149 33.41 -5.16 17.49
C ARG A 149 32.79 -4.75 16.17
N LEU A 150 31.51 -5.06 15.95
CA LEU A 150 30.80 -4.58 14.78
C LEU A 150 30.63 -3.05 14.83
N ALA A 151 30.27 -2.48 15.98
CA ALA A 151 30.21 -1.03 16.15
C ALA A 151 31.58 -0.37 15.85
N ASP A 152 32.68 -0.90 16.36
CA ASP A 152 34.03 -0.37 16.14
C ASP A 152 34.44 -0.35 14.66
N ILE A 153 34.08 -1.39 13.91
CA ILE A 153 34.36 -1.47 12.46
C ILE A 153 33.60 -0.38 11.70
N PHE A 154 32.36 -0.11 12.11
CA PHE A 154 31.48 0.84 11.44
C PHE A 154 31.56 2.27 12.00
N ASP A 155 32.30 2.50 13.07
CA ASP A 155 32.54 3.84 13.66
C ASP A 155 33.31 4.78 12.73
N VAL A 156 33.99 4.23 11.71
CA VAL A 156 34.65 5.00 10.66
C VAL A 156 33.65 5.77 9.78
N LEU A 157 32.36 5.42 9.81
CA LEU A 157 31.33 6.09 9.02
C LEU A 157 31.01 7.49 9.58
N PRO A 158 30.77 8.48 8.69
CA PRO A 158 30.43 9.84 9.11
C PRO A 158 29.09 9.84 9.87
N GLY A 159 29.09 10.37 11.09
CA GLY A 159 27.93 10.37 11.99
C GLY A 159 28.00 9.33 13.12
N GLY A 160 28.97 8.41 13.06
CA GLY A 160 29.17 7.36 14.05
C GLY A 160 28.05 6.31 14.04
N VAL A 161 28.21 5.30 14.90
CA VAL A 161 27.19 4.25 15.09
C VAL A 161 26.36 4.56 16.33
N ARG A 162 25.06 4.77 16.16
CA ARG A 162 24.12 4.95 17.27
C ARG A 162 23.73 3.61 17.86
N GLN A 163 23.44 2.61 17.02
CA GLN A 163 23.02 1.29 17.48
C GLN A 163 23.29 0.19 16.45
N VAL A 164 23.79 -0.95 16.94
CA VAL A 164 23.87 -2.19 16.17
C VAL A 164 22.73 -3.12 16.58
N ILE A 165 22.00 -3.65 15.61
CA ILE A 165 20.93 -4.63 15.81
C ILE A 165 21.21 -5.87 14.97
N VAL A 166 21.71 -6.93 15.62
CA VAL A 166 21.93 -8.22 14.97
C VAL A 166 20.59 -8.90 14.66
N SER A 167 20.44 -9.39 13.43
CA SER A 167 19.28 -10.17 13.02
C SER A 167 19.34 -11.54 13.69
N ARG A 168 18.25 -11.97 14.32
CA ARG A 168 18.18 -13.25 15.05
C ARG A 168 17.00 -14.06 14.55
N GLN A 169 17.13 -15.39 14.57
CA GLN A 169 16.08 -16.28 14.11
C GLN A 169 14.94 -16.35 15.12
N SER A 170 13.85 -15.63 14.87
CA SER A 170 12.68 -15.54 15.77
C SER A 170 11.42 -16.21 15.18
N ARG A 171 11.58 -17.31 14.42
CA ARG A 171 10.44 -17.98 13.73
C ARG A 171 9.36 -18.46 14.71
N GLU A 172 9.77 -19.06 15.82
CA GLU A 172 8.84 -19.55 16.86
C GLU A 172 8.09 -18.41 17.53
N LEU A 173 8.82 -17.34 17.90
CA LEU A 173 8.22 -16.13 18.46
C LEU A 173 7.21 -15.50 17.49
N ALA A 174 7.56 -15.40 16.21
CA ALA A 174 6.66 -14.89 15.17
C ALA A 174 5.39 -15.75 15.04
N ALA A 175 5.52 -17.09 15.13
CA ALA A 175 4.36 -17.99 15.11
C ALA A 175 3.44 -17.78 16.32
N ILE A 176 4.01 -17.52 17.51
CA ILE A 176 3.24 -17.27 18.74
C ILE A 176 2.55 -15.90 18.71
N VAL A 177 3.23 -14.87 18.19
CA VAL A 177 2.61 -13.56 17.94
C VAL A 177 1.45 -13.70 16.94
N ALA A 178 1.65 -14.44 15.84
CA ALA A 178 0.57 -14.69 14.88
C ALA A 178 -0.59 -15.50 15.50
N LYS A 179 -0.31 -16.46 16.39
CA LYS A 179 -1.34 -17.19 17.16
C LYS A 179 -2.13 -16.21 18.04
N ARG A 180 -1.45 -15.34 18.79
CA ARG A 180 -2.08 -14.32 19.64
C ARG A 180 -2.99 -13.42 18.82
N ASP A 181 -2.53 -12.90 17.70
CA ASP A 181 -3.29 -11.95 16.87
C ASP A 181 -4.54 -12.62 16.27
N ARG A 182 -4.43 -13.90 15.86
CA ARG A 182 -5.61 -14.69 15.43
C ARG A 182 -6.62 -14.90 16.55
N LEU A 183 -6.16 -15.21 17.76
CA LEU A 183 -7.04 -15.38 18.92
C LEU A 183 -7.71 -14.07 19.32
N ALA A 184 -6.97 -12.97 19.31
CA ALA A 184 -7.50 -11.63 19.58
C ALA A 184 -8.56 -11.23 18.56
N GLY A 185 -8.30 -11.40 17.26
CA GLY A 185 -9.28 -11.14 16.21
C GLY A 185 -10.55 -12.01 16.33
N ARG A 186 -10.40 -13.28 16.74
CA ARG A 186 -11.56 -14.15 17.01
C ARG A 186 -12.36 -13.69 18.24
N LEU A 187 -11.68 -13.27 19.30
CA LEU A 187 -12.32 -12.73 20.50
C LEU A 187 -13.10 -11.45 20.17
N GLU A 188 -12.50 -10.54 19.41
CA GLU A 188 -13.17 -9.32 18.91
C GLU A 188 -14.42 -9.66 18.10
N GLN A 189 -14.33 -10.57 17.13
CA GLN A 189 -15.48 -11.00 16.34
C GLN A 189 -16.63 -11.54 17.22
N LEU A 190 -16.31 -12.39 18.20
CA LEU A 190 -17.32 -12.95 19.10
C LEU A 190 -17.92 -11.89 20.03
N LEU A 191 -17.10 -10.97 20.56
CA LEU A 191 -17.56 -9.87 21.39
C LEU A 191 -18.45 -8.90 20.59
N THR A 192 -18.08 -8.57 19.36
CA THR A 192 -18.92 -7.72 18.49
C THR A 192 -20.24 -8.41 18.17
N ALA A 193 -20.23 -9.70 17.81
CA ALA A 193 -21.45 -10.46 17.55
C ALA A 193 -22.34 -10.54 18.79
N TYR A 194 -21.76 -10.73 19.97
CA TYR A 194 -22.48 -10.73 21.23
C TYR A 194 -23.05 -9.35 21.57
N ALA A 195 -22.28 -8.28 21.40
CA ALA A 195 -22.73 -6.91 21.62
C ALA A 195 -23.92 -6.56 20.72
N VAL A 196 -23.87 -6.87 19.42
CA VAL A 196 -24.98 -6.66 18.48
C VAL A 196 -26.22 -7.47 18.88
N LYS A 197 -26.03 -8.69 19.37
CA LYS A 197 -27.14 -9.51 19.89
C LYS A 197 -27.75 -8.89 21.15
N CYS A 198 -26.93 -8.37 22.06
CA CYS A 198 -27.37 -7.70 23.27
C CYS A 198 -28.15 -6.42 22.97
N THR A 199 -27.68 -5.59 22.02
CA THR A 199 -28.40 -4.37 21.61
C THR A 199 -29.75 -4.73 20.97
N GLY A 200 -29.78 -5.70 20.06
CA GLY A 200 -31.03 -6.13 19.43
C GLY A 200 -32.07 -6.66 20.43
N LEU A 201 -31.63 -7.42 21.44
CA LEU A 201 -32.52 -7.90 22.51
C LEU A 201 -32.97 -6.79 23.46
N SER A 202 -32.10 -5.80 23.73
CA SER A 202 -32.46 -4.62 24.52
C SER A 202 -33.54 -3.79 23.83
N ASP A 203 -33.39 -3.54 22.53
CA ASP A 203 -34.37 -2.76 21.75
C ASP A 203 -35.72 -3.48 21.69
N GLN A 204 -35.71 -4.81 21.55
CA GLN A 204 -36.93 -5.64 21.58
C GLN A 204 -37.61 -5.62 22.95
N ALA A 205 -36.84 -5.71 24.04
CA ALA A 205 -37.37 -5.66 25.40
C ALA A 205 -38.01 -4.29 25.70
N GLN A 206 -37.37 -3.20 25.26
CA GLN A 206 -37.92 -1.85 25.38
C GLN A 206 -39.21 -1.67 24.58
N ALA A 207 -39.26 -2.17 23.33
CA ALA A 207 -40.47 -2.10 22.51
C ALA A 207 -41.64 -2.92 23.08
N ALA A 208 -41.35 -4.05 23.73
CA ALA A 208 -42.35 -4.92 24.35
C ALA A 208 -42.70 -4.53 25.80
N GLY A 209 -42.04 -3.54 26.39
CA GLY A 209 -42.19 -3.17 27.80
C GLY A 209 -41.77 -4.28 28.79
N SER A 210 -40.93 -5.22 28.36
CA SER A 210 -40.46 -6.34 29.16
C SER A 210 -39.07 -6.09 29.75
N SER A 211 -38.71 -6.82 30.80
CA SER A 211 -37.38 -6.71 31.40
C SER A 211 -36.31 -7.32 30.49
N TYR A 212 -35.19 -6.62 30.33
CA TYR A 212 -34.06 -7.11 29.54
C TYR A 212 -33.38 -8.31 30.21
N VAL A 213 -33.16 -9.38 29.44
CA VAL A 213 -32.41 -10.56 29.87
C VAL A 213 -31.22 -10.75 28.95
N ALA A 214 -30.01 -10.77 29.52
CA ALA A 214 -28.78 -10.93 28.75
C ALA A 214 -28.72 -12.34 28.11
N PRO A 215 -28.32 -12.45 26.82
CA PRO A 215 -28.14 -13.74 26.19
C PRO A 215 -26.96 -14.49 26.82
N GLN A 216 -27.04 -15.82 26.84
CA GLN A 216 -25.90 -16.65 27.26
C GLN A 216 -24.69 -16.43 26.36
N HIS A 217 -23.51 -16.48 26.97
CA HIS A 217 -22.25 -16.33 26.27
C HIS A 217 -22.03 -17.46 25.25
N PRO A 218 -21.33 -17.17 24.13
CA PRO A 218 -20.93 -18.20 23.20
C PRO A 218 -20.00 -19.21 23.88
N THR A 219 -20.16 -20.49 23.56
CA THR A 219 -19.30 -21.56 24.10
C THR A 219 -18.41 -22.13 23.02
N VAL A 220 -17.20 -22.53 23.41
CA VAL A 220 -16.19 -23.18 22.56
C VAL A 220 -15.77 -24.49 23.20
N ARG A 221 -15.29 -25.44 22.38
CA ARG A 221 -14.67 -26.68 22.86
C ARG A 221 -13.15 -26.53 22.87
N THR A 222 -12.50 -27.02 23.91
CA THR A 222 -11.07 -26.86 24.14
C THR A 222 -10.17 -27.51 23.08
N HIS A 223 -10.57 -28.63 22.47
CA HIS A 223 -9.81 -29.31 21.43
C HIS A 223 -10.60 -29.44 20.12
N GLY A 224 -11.11 -28.30 19.63
CA GLY A 224 -11.84 -28.25 18.37
C GLY A 224 -13.15 -29.05 18.45
N VAL A 225 -13.20 -30.23 17.85
CA VAL A 225 -14.40 -31.09 17.89
C VAL A 225 -14.47 -31.89 19.20
N TRP A 226 -13.35 -32.12 19.86
CA TRP A 226 -13.23 -32.91 21.08
C TRP A 226 -13.06 -32.00 22.31
N GLY A 227 -13.45 -32.47 23.49
CA GLY A 227 -13.26 -31.74 24.75
C GLY A 227 -14.52 -31.08 25.34
N LYS A 228 -14.34 -30.48 26.53
CA LYS A 228 -15.41 -29.87 27.33
C LYS A 228 -15.85 -28.55 26.69
N ARG A 229 -17.15 -28.25 26.75
CA ARG A 229 -17.67 -26.91 26.41
C ARG A 229 -17.34 -25.94 27.54
N VAL A 230 -16.64 -24.87 27.19
CA VAL A 230 -16.23 -23.79 28.08
C VAL A 230 -16.71 -22.46 27.52
N ASP A 231 -16.76 -21.44 28.36
CA ASP A 231 -17.05 -20.07 27.94
C ASP A 231 -15.99 -19.61 26.93
N ALA A 232 -16.43 -19.10 25.78
CA ALA A 232 -15.52 -18.74 24.71
C ALA A 232 -14.69 -17.49 25.02
N PHE A 233 -15.21 -16.55 25.81
CA PHE A 233 -14.48 -15.33 26.15
C PHE A 233 -13.36 -15.65 27.13
N GLU A 234 -13.66 -16.38 28.20
CA GLU A 234 -12.68 -16.73 29.22
C GLU A 234 -11.59 -17.65 28.65
N TYR A 235 -11.97 -18.62 27.81
CA TYR A 235 -11.02 -19.49 27.14
C TYR A 235 -10.08 -18.72 26.19
N LEU A 236 -10.61 -17.85 25.33
CA LEU A 236 -9.77 -17.07 24.41
C LEU A 236 -8.89 -16.06 25.16
N ALA A 237 -9.43 -15.40 26.20
CA ALA A 237 -8.68 -14.44 27.00
C ALA A 237 -7.51 -15.10 27.74
N SER A 238 -7.73 -16.29 28.32
CA SER A 238 -6.66 -17.06 28.98
C SER A 238 -5.59 -17.53 28.00
N GLU A 239 -5.96 -18.02 26.82
CA GLU A 239 -4.98 -18.38 25.77
C GLU A 239 -4.16 -17.17 25.27
N ILE A 240 -4.79 -16.00 25.12
CA ILE A 240 -4.09 -14.76 24.78
C ILE A 240 -3.11 -14.37 25.90
N ALA A 241 -3.52 -14.47 27.16
CA ALA A 241 -2.68 -14.19 28.31
C ALA A 241 -1.45 -15.13 28.35
N MET A 242 -1.64 -16.43 28.08
CA MET A 242 -0.54 -17.39 27.95
C MET A 242 0.43 -17.03 26.83
N CYS A 243 -0.08 -16.64 25.66
CA CYS A 243 0.77 -16.19 24.55
C CYS A 243 1.55 -14.93 24.92
N ASN A 244 0.92 -13.96 25.59
CA ASN A 244 1.57 -12.73 26.05
C ASN A 244 2.67 -13.02 27.08
N HIS A 245 2.45 -13.96 27.99
CA HIS A 245 3.47 -14.38 28.94
C HIS A 245 4.71 -14.95 28.22
N TYR A 246 4.50 -15.84 27.26
CA TYR A 246 5.59 -16.41 26.46
C TYR A 246 6.33 -15.35 25.63
N ILE A 247 5.61 -14.41 25.02
CA ILE A 247 6.21 -13.30 24.26
C ILE A 247 7.05 -12.43 25.19
N ALA A 248 6.57 -12.11 26.38
CA ALA A 248 7.30 -11.31 27.36
C ALA A 248 8.56 -12.03 27.86
N GLN A 249 8.51 -13.34 28.05
CA GLN A 249 9.68 -14.15 28.41
C GLN A 249 10.69 -14.18 27.26
N SER A 250 10.23 -14.44 26.04
CA SER A 250 11.05 -14.46 24.82
C SER A 250 11.72 -13.12 24.52
N ALA A 251 11.06 -12.01 24.87
CA ALA A 251 11.64 -10.68 24.74
C ALA A 251 12.84 -10.47 25.68
N LYS A 252 12.83 -11.09 26.88
CA LYS A 252 13.95 -11.03 27.82
C LYS A 252 15.12 -11.90 27.37
N THR A 253 14.84 -13.09 26.82
CA THR A 253 15.87 -14.03 26.33
C THR A 253 16.24 -13.79 24.86
N ARG A 254 16.01 -12.58 24.32
CA ARG A 254 16.27 -12.26 22.91
C ARG A 254 17.69 -12.59 22.45
N HIS A 255 18.67 -12.42 23.33
CA HIS A 255 20.09 -12.66 23.02
C HIS A 255 20.44 -14.14 22.86
N GLU A 256 19.60 -15.06 23.34
CA GLU A 256 19.79 -16.51 23.20
C GLU A 256 19.42 -17.04 21.81
N TYR A 257 18.58 -16.31 21.06
CA TYR A 257 18.21 -16.72 19.71
C TYR A 257 19.43 -16.76 18.79
N LYS A 258 19.50 -17.84 17.99
CA LYS A 258 20.54 -18.06 16.99
C LYS A 258 20.66 -16.83 16.09
N PRO A 259 21.83 -16.16 16.07
CA PRO A 259 21.99 -15.00 15.23
C PRO A 259 22.10 -15.42 13.75
N GLN A 260 21.75 -14.49 12.87
CA GLN A 260 21.87 -14.61 11.42
C GLN A 260 23.06 -13.78 10.96
N SER A 261 23.57 -14.07 9.76
CA SER A 261 24.67 -13.35 9.13
C SER A 261 24.27 -11.97 8.60
N SER A 262 23.42 -11.23 9.32
CA SER A 262 22.98 -9.88 8.95
C SER A 262 22.77 -9.01 10.18
N ALA A 263 23.09 -7.72 10.05
CA ALA A 263 22.92 -6.73 11.10
C ALA A 263 22.41 -5.41 10.50
N LEU A 264 21.57 -4.72 11.27
CA LEU A 264 21.14 -3.36 11.00
C LEU A 264 22.03 -2.42 11.82
N ILE A 265 22.58 -1.42 11.18
CA ILE A 265 23.46 -0.42 11.78
C ILE A 265 22.77 0.92 11.61
N LEU A 266 22.54 1.62 12.72
CA LEU A 266 21.85 2.90 12.77
C LEU A 266 22.73 3.95 13.44
#